data_AF-A0A922X6Q3-F1
#
_entry.id   AF-A0A922X6Q3-F1
#
_cell.length_a   1.000
_cell.length_b   1.000
_cell.length_c   1.000
_cell.angle_alpha   90.00
_cell.angle_beta   90.00
_cell.angle_gamma   90.00
#
_symmetry.space_group_name_H-M   'P 1'
#
loop_
_entity.id
_entity.type
_entity.pdbx_description
1 polymer ?
#
loop_
_entity_poly.entity_id
_entity_poly.type
_entity_poly.pdbx_seq_one_letter_code
_entity_poly.pdbx_strand_id
1 'polypeptide(L)'
;MAKSESVQKRLQKVRAPRVQMTYDVEIGDAIENKELPFVVGVLGDFGNDPNAEKKRLKDRKFVNVDASNFDEVLGGVAPSVQFRVENHLSEEGGQFGVQLQFREMADFRPESVVQQVAPLKGLLDARTKLA
;
A
#
# COMPACT_ATOMS: atom_id res chain seq x y z
N MET A 1 8.83 21.47 19.89
CA MET A 1 9.49 21.66 18.58
C MET A 1 10.40 22.87 18.73
N ALA A 2 11.67 22.75 18.35
CA ALA A 2 12.69 23.74 18.66
C ALA A 2 12.25 25.15 18.25
N LYS A 3 12.13 26.06 19.23
CA LYS A 3 12.10 27.51 18.94
C LYS A 3 13.42 27.80 18.24
N SER A 4 13.40 27.95 16.92
CA SER A 4 14.51 28.53 16.18
C SER A 4 14.62 29.98 16.65
N GLU A 5 15.36 30.20 17.73
CA GLU A 5 15.63 31.55 18.24
C GLU A 5 16.15 32.41 17.09
N SER A 6 15.50 33.56 16.88
CA SER A 6 15.91 34.46 15.80
C SER A 6 17.36 34.88 16.03
N VAL A 7 18.12 34.97 14.95
CA VAL A 7 19.53 35.37 14.99
C VAL A 7 19.70 36.71 15.72
N GLN A 8 18.72 37.60 15.59
CA GLN A 8 18.63 38.89 16.26
C GLN A 8 18.52 38.77 17.80
N LYS A 9 17.78 37.79 18.32
CA LYS A 9 17.65 37.51 19.76
C LYS A 9 18.93 36.92 20.33
N ARG A 10 19.64 36.11 19.54
CA ARG A 10 20.97 35.59 19.90
C ARG A 10 22.03 36.70 19.96
N LEU A 11 22.01 37.67 19.05
CA LEU A 11 22.92 38.83 19.08
C LEU A 11 22.71 39.71 20.32
N GLN A 12 21.48 39.85 20.80
CA GLN A 12 21.16 40.60 22.02
C GLN A 12 21.85 40.02 23.27
N LYS A 13 21.93 38.68 23.36
CA LYS A 13 22.54 37.99 24.52
C LYS A 13 24.07 38.02 24.51
N VAL A 14 24.68 38.02 23.32
CA VAL A 14 26.13 37.89 23.17
C VAL A 14 26.82 39.25 23.00
N ARG A 15 26.28 40.17 22.19
CA ARG A 15 26.84 41.51 21.98
C ARG A 15 25.82 42.46 21.34
N ALA A 16 25.14 43.26 22.17
CA ALA A 16 24.09 44.17 21.70
C ALA A 16 24.66 45.36 20.88
N PRO A 17 24.20 45.59 19.63
CA PRO A 17 24.55 46.77 18.84
C PRO A 17 23.82 48.03 19.33
N ARG A 18 24.31 49.22 18.94
CA ARG A 18 23.80 50.51 19.44
C ARG A 18 22.37 50.85 18.99
N VAL A 19 21.91 50.33 17.86
CA VAL A 19 20.52 50.43 17.40
C VAL A 19 20.14 49.06 16.83
N GLN A 20 19.00 48.52 17.27
CA GLN A 20 18.47 47.24 16.80
C GLN A 20 16.96 47.35 16.62
N MET A 21 16.46 46.92 15.46
CA MET A 21 15.03 46.79 15.19
C MET A 21 14.70 45.30 15.16
N THR A 22 13.86 44.83 16.09
CA THR A 22 13.32 43.46 16.06
C THR A 22 11.87 43.51 15.58
N TYR A 23 11.50 42.51 14.80
CA TYR A 23 10.10 42.26 14.45
C TYR A 23 9.68 41.02 15.26
N ASP A 24 9.15 41.27 16.45
CA ASP A 24 8.59 40.22 17.29
C ASP A 24 7.10 40.11 16.93
N VAL A 25 6.71 38.95 16.39
CA VAL A 25 5.29 38.65 16.14
C VAL A 25 4.65 38.35 17.49
N GLU A 26 3.91 39.31 18.04
CA GLU A 26 3.14 39.10 19.25
C GLU A 26 1.91 38.25 18.93
N ILE A 27 1.95 36.98 19.35
CA ILE A 27 0.84 36.04 19.20
C ILE A 27 -0.10 36.08 20.42
N GLY A 28 0.17 36.91 21.44
CA GLY A 28 -0.64 37.01 22.66
C GLY A 28 -0.88 35.64 23.34
N ASP A 29 -2.13 35.39 23.75
CA ASP A 29 -2.64 34.09 24.23
C ASP A 29 -3.20 33.21 23.10
N ALA A 30 -2.86 33.47 21.83
CA ALA A 30 -3.41 32.72 20.71
C ALA A 30 -3.01 31.24 20.82
N ILE A 31 -4.03 30.39 20.94
CA ILE A 31 -3.87 28.94 20.96
C ILE A 31 -3.43 28.51 19.56
N GLU A 32 -2.23 27.93 19.48
CA GLU A 32 -1.74 27.33 18.24
C GLU A 32 -2.63 26.13 17.89
N ASN A 33 -3.47 26.29 16.88
CA ASN A 33 -4.32 25.21 16.37
C ASN A 33 -3.43 24.18 15.68
N LYS A 34 -3.16 23.08 16.38
CA LYS A 34 -2.44 21.93 15.82
C LYS A 34 -3.45 20.94 15.25
N GLU A 35 -3.50 20.85 13.93
CA GLU A 35 -4.30 19.83 13.26
C GLU A 35 -3.65 18.45 13.44
N LEU A 36 -4.42 17.50 13.97
CA LEU A 36 -4.02 16.11 14.08
C LEU A 36 -4.63 15.35 12.90
N PRO A 37 -3.81 14.70 12.05
CA PRO A 37 -4.35 13.92 10.95
C PRO A 37 -5.09 12.70 11.48
N PHE A 38 -6.28 12.45 10.94
CA PHE A 38 -7.01 11.23 11.20
C PHE A 38 -6.44 10.09 10.37
N VAL A 39 -5.84 9.10 11.03
CA VAL A 39 -5.22 7.94 10.39
C VAL A 39 -5.96 6.67 10.82
N VAL A 40 -6.35 5.85 9.86
CA VAL A 40 -7.01 4.55 10.10
C VAL A 40 -6.03 3.43 9.81
N GLY A 41 -5.82 2.55 10.80
CA GLY A 41 -5.08 1.32 10.62
C GLY A 41 -6.03 0.17 10.30
N VAL A 42 -5.85 -0.47 9.14
CA VAL A 42 -6.60 -1.67 8.75
C VAL A 42 -5.73 -2.90 9.01
N LEU A 43 -6.26 -3.87 9.76
CA LEU A 43 -5.60 -5.15 10.02
C LEU A 43 -6.45 -6.28 9.44
N GLY A 44 -5.81 -7.19 8.73
CA GLY A 44 -6.47 -8.31 8.07
C GLY A 44 -5.47 -9.31 7.51
N ASP A 45 -5.99 -10.44 7.05
CA ASP A 45 -5.21 -11.43 6.30
C ASP A 45 -5.23 -11.07 4.80
N PHE A 46 -4.23 -10.29 4.39
CA PHE A 46 -4.11 -9.80 3.02
C PHE A 46 -3.16 -10.62 2.14
N GLY A 47 -2.37 -11.51 2.74
CA GLY A 47 -1.30 -12.21 2.06
C GLY A 47 -1.14 -13.61 2.59
N ASN A 48 -1.35 -14.59 1.72
CA ASN A 48 -1.16 -16.00 2.05
C ASN A 48 -0.31 -16.72 1.01
N ASP A 49 0.83 -16.12 0.62
CA ASP A 49 1.84 -16.85 -0.14
C ASP A 49 2.55 -17.86 0.78
N PRO A 50 2.41 -19.18 0.52
CA PRO A 50 3.12 -20.20 1.28
C PRO A 50 4.64 -20.19 1.03
N ASN A 51 5.11 -19.57 -0.06
CA ASN A 51 6.53 -19.50 -0.41
C ASN A 51 7.23 -18.24 0.14
N ALA A 52 6.47 -17.25 0.61
CA ALA A 52 7.03 -16.02 1.16
C ALA A 52 7.42 -16.20 2.63
N GLU A 53 8.62 -15.77 3.00
CA GLU A 53 9.05 -15.74 4.40
C GLU A 53 8.16 -14.79 5.21
N LYS A 54 7.28 -15.37 6.04
CA LYS A 54 6.38 -14.60 6.89
C LYS A 54 7.19 -13.98 8.04
N LYS A 55 7.46 -12.68 7.94
CA LYS A 55 8.05 -11.87 9.03
C LYS A 55 7.23 -12.06 10.32
N ARG A 56 7.91 -12.06 11.47
CA ARG A 56 7.25 -12.13 12.78
C ARG A 56 6.34 -10.93 12.93
N LEU A 57 5.24 -11.09 13.68
CA LEU A 57 4.23 -10.04 13.82
C LEU A 57 4.81 -8.71 14.32
N LYS A 58 5.81 -8.75 15.22
CA LYS A 58 6.50 -7.55 15.73
C LYS A 58 7.31 -6.79 14.69
N ASP A 59 7.75 -7.47 13.63
CA ASP A 59 8.58 -6.90 12.57
C ASP A 59 7.74 -6.39 11.39
N ARG A 60 6.42 -6.64 11.40
CA ARG A 60 5.48 -6.16 10.38
C ARG A 60 5.12 -4.71 10.66
N LYS A 61 5.51 -3.82 9.75
CA LYS A 61 5.18 -2.39 9.80
C LYS A 61 3.89 -2.11 9.03
N PHE A 62 3.18 -1.06 9.44
CA PHE A 62 2.09 -0.51 8.63
C PHE A 62 2.66 0.06 7.34
N VAL A 63 1.97 -0.23 6.24
CA VAL A 63 2.23 0.36 4.93
C VAL A 63 1.17 1.41 4.70
N ASN A 64 1.58 2.60 4.26
CA ASN A 64 0.63 3.64 3.89
C ASN A 64 -0.01 3.27 2.55
N VAL A 65 -1.33 3.38 2.46
CA VAL A 65 -2.09 3.06 1.27
C VAL A 65 -2.96 4.26 0.90
N ASP A 66 -2.87 4.65 -0.37
CA ASP A 66 -3.71 5.66 -1.01
C ASP A 66 -4.16 5.19 -2.40
N ALA A 67 -4.96 6.00 -3.08
CA ALA A 67 -5.51 5.66 -4.39
C ALA A 67 -4.45 5.55 -5.50
N SER A 68 -3.24 6.08 -5.29
CA SER A 68 -2.17 6.11 -6.28
C SER A 68 -1.17 4.95 -6.13
N ASN A 69 -1.03 4.38 -4.93
CA ASN A 69 -0.06 3.32 -4.64
C ASN A 69 -0.69 1.95 -4.34
N PHE A 70 -2.02 1.82 -4.46
CA PHE A 70 -2.72 0.59 -4.08
C PHE A 70 -2.18 -0.66 -4.79
N ASP A 71 -2.01 -0.60 -6.11
CA ASP A 71 -1.52 -1.74 -6.90
C ASP A 71 -0.05 -2.07 -6.60
N GLU A 72 0.77 -1.07 -6.27
CA GLU A 72 2.16 -1.30 -5.85
C GLU A 72 2.20 -2.04 -4.50
N VAL A 73 1.37 -1.61 -3.54
CA VAL A 73 1.26 -2.26 -2.23
C VAL A 73 0.72 -3.67 -2.38
N LEU A 74 -0.31 -3.87 -3.20
CA LEU A 74 -0.88 -5.18 -3.50
C LEU A 74 0.14 -6.12 -4.13
N GLY A 75 0.92 -5.62 -5.10
CA GLY A 75 2.01 -6.35 -5.74
C GLY A 75 3.13 -6.73 -4.77
N GLY A 76 3.42 -5.87 -3.78
CA GLY A 76 4.37 -6.17 -2.71
C GLY A 76 3.87 -7.23 -1.71
N VAL A 77 2.56 -7.31 -1.48
CA VAL A 77 1.94 -8.36 -0.67
C VAL A 77 1.82 -9.67 -1.46
N ALA A 78 1.64 -9.59 -2.78
CA ALA A 78 1.50 -10.69 -3.72
C ALA A 78 0.58 -11.81 -3.22
N PRO A 79 -0.72 -11.53 -2.94
CA PRO A 79 -1.64 -12.56 -2.50
C PRO A 79 -1.69 -13.70 -3.52
N SER A 80 -1.62 -14.92 -3.00
CA SER A 80 -1.70 -16.13 -3.81
C SER A 80 -2.72 -17.09 -3.22
N VAL A 81 -3.41 -17.83 -4.09
CA VAL A 81 -4.39 -18.84 -3.68
C VAL A 81 -4.12 -20.12 -4.46
N GLN A 82 -4.08 -21.25 -3.74
CA GLN A 82 -3.89 -22.57 -4.30
C GLN A 82 -4.99 -23.50 -3.80
N PHE A 83 -5.80 -24.01 -4.70
CA PHE A 83 -6.92 -24.90 -4.37
C PHE A 83 -7.25 -25.80 -5.56
N ARG A 84 -8.04 -26.85 -5.31
CA ARG A 84 -8.57 -27.73 -6.35
C ARG A 84 -10.01 -27.35 -6.64
N VAL A 85 -10.38 -27.36 -7.92
CA VAL A 85 -11.74 -27.10 -8.39
C VAL A 85 -12.24 -28.27 -9.21
N GLU A 86 -13.56 -28.41 -9.24
CA GLU A 86 -14.22 -29.40 -10.08
C GLU A 86 -14.05 -29.04 -11.56
N ASN A 87 -13.78 -30.05 -12.37
CA ASN A 87 -13.61 -29.93 -13.80
C ASN A 87 -14.95 -30.06 -14.50
N HIS A 88 -15.46 -28.94 -15.02
CA HIS A 88 -16.66 -28.90 -15.86
C HIS A 88 -16.34 -28.75 -17.37
N LEU A 89 -15.06 -28.87 -17.76
CA LEU A 89 -14.64 -28.71 -19.16
C LEU A 89 -14.75 -30.01 -19.97
N SER A 90 -14.66 -31.17 -19.31
CA SER A 90 -14.74 -32.49 -19.93
C SER A 90 -15.86 -33.32 -19.32
N GLU A 91 -16.53 -34.15 -20.13
CA GLU A 91 -17.62 -35.03 -19.66
C GLU A 91 -17.12 -36.13 -18.69
N GLU A 92 -15.83 -36.45 -18.71
CA GLU A 92 -15.19 -37.37 -17.76
C GLU A 92 -15.11 -36.82 -16.32
N GLY A 93 -15.41 -35.53 -16.12
CA GLY A 93 -15.36 -34.87 -14.82
C GLY A 93 -13.95 -34.81 -14.23
N GLY A 94 -13.86 -34.80 -12.90
CA GLY A 94 -12.60 -34.77 -12.16
C GLY A 94 -12.32 -33.44 -11.46
N GLN A 95 -11.11 -33.28 -10.94
CA GLN A 95 -10.65 -32.03 -10.32
C GLN A 95 -9.31 -31.62 -10.88
N PHE A 96 -9.08 -30.32 -11.01
CA PHE A 96 -7.76 -29.79 -11.36
C PHE A 96 -7.32 -28.73 -10.35
N GLY A 97 -6.00 -28.64 -10.17
CA GLY A 97 -5.38 -27.65 -9.30
C GLY A 97 -5.33 -26.29 -9.99
N VAL A 98 -5.70 -25.26 -9.24
CA VAL A 98 -5.63 -23.87 -9.66
C VAL A 98 -4.68 -23.14 -8.71
N GLN A 99 -3.72 -22.43 -9.30
CA GLN A 99 -2.83 -21.52 -8.60
C GLN A 99 -3.01 -20.14 -9.21
N LEU A 100 -3.46 -19.19 -8.39
CA LEU A 100 -3.66 -17.80 -8.77
C LEU A 100 -2.70 -16.92 -7.98
N GLN A 101 -2.15 -15.92 -8.66
CA GLN A 101 -1.31 -14.89 -8.09
C GLN A 101 -1.89 -13.54 -8.51
N PHE A 102 -2.05 -12.65 -7.53
CA PHE A 102 -2.61 -11.32 -7.74
C PHE A 102 -1.54 -10.28 -7.43
N ARG A 103 -1.35 -9.34 -8.35
CA ARG A 103 -0.40 -8.22 -8.22
C ARG A 103 -1.12 -6.88 -8.30
N GLU A 104 -2.16 -6.78 -9.11
CA GLU A 104 -2.96 -5.57 -9.28
C GLU A 104 -4.45 -5.88 -9.13
N MET A 105 -5.27 -4.85 -8.93
CA MET A 105 -6.72 -5.04 -8.80
C MET A 105 -7.34 -5.67 -10.07
N ALA A 106 -6.74 -5.42 -11.24
CA ALA A 106 -7.17 -6.01 -12.51
C ALA A 106 -7.01 -7.54 -12.55
N ASP A 107 -6.15 -8.13 -11.73
CA ASP A 107 -5.96 -9.59 -11.69
C ASP A 107 -7.18 -10.34 -11.13
N PHE A 108 -8.05 -9.64 -10.38
CA PHE A 108 -9.30 -10.21 -9.87
C PHE A 108 -10.39 -10.31 -10.94
N ARG A 109 -10.18 -9.73 -12.13
CA ARG A 109 -11.14 -9.81 -13.21
C ARG A 109 -11.12 -11.20 -13.85
N PRO A 110 -12.27 -11.72 -14.34
CA PRO A 110 -12.36 -13.07 -14.89
C PRO A 110 -11.39 -13.34 -16.04
N GLU A 111 -11.13 -12.36 -16.90
CA GLU A 111 -10.20 -12.57 -18.01
C GLU A 111 -8.75 -12.77 -17.55
N SER A 112 -8.31 -12.07 -16.50
CA SER A 112 -6.99 -12.27 -15.89
C SER A 112 -6.89 -13.65 -15.23
N VAL A 113 -7.95 -14.09 -14.55
CA VAL A 113 -8.03 -15.44 -13.96
C VAL A 113 -7.90 -16.52 -15.04
N VAL A 114 -8.62 -16.37 -16.16
CA VAL A 114 -8.54 -17.32 -17.29
C VAL A 114 -7.12 -17.39 -17.86
N GLN A 115 -6.40 -16.27 -17.93
CA GLN A 115 -5.02 -16.25 -18.41
C GLN A 115 -4.03 -16.99 -17.49
N GLN A 116 -4.31 -17.09 -16.20
CA GLN A 116 -3.45 -17.78 -15.23
C GLN A 116 -3.70 -19.29 -15.19
N VAL A 117 -4.91 -19.74 -15.55
CA VAL A 117 -5.32 -21.15 -15.53
C VAL A 117 -5.04 -21.80 -16.88
N ALA A 118 -3.99 -22.63 -16.96
CA ALA A 118 -3.51 -23.20 -18.22
C ALA A 118 -4.59 -23.88 -19.09
N PRO A 119 -5.50 -24.72 -18.55
CA PRO A 119 -6.61 -25.29 -19.33
C PRO A 119 -7.54 -24.25 -19.95
N LEU A 120 -7.89 -23.19 -19.21
CA LEU A 120 -8.81 -22.15 -19.66
C LEU A 120 -8.14 -21.20 -20.66
N LYS A 121 -6.86 -20.90 -20.46
CA LYS A 121 -6.06 -20.09 -21.39
C LYS A 121 -6.05 -20.70 -22.79
N GLY A 122 -5.84 -22.01 -22.90
CA GLY A 122 -5.86 -22.71 -24.19
C GLY A 122 -7.20 -22.58 -24.92
N LEU A 123 -8.31 -22.66 -24.18
CA LEU A 123 -9.66 -22.46 -24.73
C LEU A 123 -9.90 -21.01 -25.17
N LEU A 124 -9.41 -20.03 -24.41
CA LEU A 124 -9.49 -18.63 -24.77
C LEU A 124 -8.68 -18.33 -26.05
N ASP A 125 -7.47 -18.87 -26.17
CA ASP A 125 -6.63 -18.71 -27.36
C ASP A 125 -7.27 -19.35 -28.59
N ALA A 126 -7.87 -20.53 -28.45
CA ALA A 126 -8.63 -21.18 -29.52
C ALA A 126 -9.83 -20.33 -29.95
N ARG A 127 -10.59 -19.78 -29.00
CA ARG A 127 -11.71 -18.87 -29.28
C ARG A 127 -11.24 -17.62 -30.03
N THR A 128 -10.13 -17.02 -29.62
CA THR A 128 -9.59 -15.81 -30.24
C THR A 128 -9.14 -16.04 -31.69
N LYS A 129 -8.66 -17.25 -32.01
CA LYS A 129 -8.27 -17.64 -33.38
C LYS A 129 -9.45 -17.96 -34.30
N LEU A 130 -10.63 -18.25 -33.73
CA LEU A 130 -11.85 -18.56 -34.47
C LEU A 130 -12.73 -17.33 -34.73
N ALA A 131 -12.46 -16.22 -34.03
CA ALA A 131 -13.12 -14.92 -34.20
C ALA A 131 -12.39 -14.07 -35.25
#